data_AF-A0A3M3K2N4-F1
#
_entry.id   AF-A0A3M3K2N4-F1
#
_cell.length_a   1.000
_cell.length_b   1.000
_cell.length_c   1.000
_cell.angle_alpha   90.00
_cell.angle_beta   90.00
_cell.angle_gamma   90.00
#
_symmetry.space_group_name_H-M   'P 1'
#
loop_
_entity.id
_entity.type
_entity.pdbx_description
1 polymer ?
#
loop_
_entity_poly.entity_id
_entity_poly.type
_entity_poly.pdbx_seq_one_letter_code
_entity_poly.pdbx_strand_id
1 'polypeptide(L)'
;MNERIIKALGLFVASISAHAIAAPLPVCAVQAGAEFGVPEYVFEAMVLSQMDQPSKQTGMSRSFGQMALTQKMLKESSMGIVADPAVVAGNPCTNYRAAAWWLMSRSVHEEDRDIWVGVTRFYYGDSSQDRAPKTDRVRDIFEVISLPPTPDMLSMTRLQNPQHTLGRCIAKTGALAEIEAAQYSVSMAGALDVQFESEELGKVSCSATFRTVSASGEVGKTSTYSAVATE
;
A
#
# COMPACT_ATOMS: atom_id res chain seq x y z
N MET A 1 -30.29 -44.08 44.86
CA MET A 1 -28.92 -43.65 45.18
C MET A 1 -27.95 -44.40 44.28
N ASN A 2 -27.35 -43.71 43.29
CA ASN A 2 -25.89 -43.63 43.16
C ASN A 2 -25.52 -42.83 41.91
N GLU A 3 -24.81 -41.76 42.19
CA GLU A 3 -24.27 -40.75 41.29
C GLU A 3 -23.06 -41.30 40.54
N ARG A 4 -22.98 -41.04 39.23
CA ARG A 4 -21.71 -41.03 38.50
C ARG A 4 -21.66 -39.85 37.55
N ILE A 5 -21.16 -38.75 38.10
CA ILE A 5 -20.73 -37.54 37.40
C ILE A 5 -19.31 -37.82 36.87
N ILE A 6 -19.14 -37.95 35.55
CA ILE A 6 -17.82 -37.89 34.92
C ILE A 6 -17.76 -36.63 34.07
N LYS A 7 -16.88 -35.75 34.56
CA LYS A 7 -16.50 -34.43 34.09
C LYS A 7 -16.17 -34.44 32.59
N ALA A 8 -16.99 -33.75 31.80
CA ALA A 8 -16.64 -33.36 30.44
C ALA A 8 -15.62 -32.22 30.51
N LEU A 9 -14.34 -32.56 30.36
CA LEU A 9 -13.26 -31.58 30.19
C LEU A 9 -13.31 -31.09 28.74
N GLY A 10 -14.02 -29.99 28.52
CA GLY A 10 -14.08 -29.31 27.22
C GLY A 10 -12.75 -28.63 26.92
N LEU A 11 -11.98 -29.19 25.97
CA LEU A 11 -10.80 -28.55 25.41
C LEU A 11 -11.26 -27.41 24.49
N PHE A 12 -11.32 -26.18 25.00
CA PHE A 12 -11.48 -24.98 24.19
C PHE A 12 -10.12 -24.68 23.53
N VAL A 13 -9.93 -25.17 22.30
CA VAL A 13 -8.82 -24.76 21.44
C VAL A 13 -9.14 -23.33 20.99
N ALA A 14 -8.51 -22.34 21.62
CA ALA A 14 -8.56 -20.96 21.19
C ALA A 14 -7.87 -20.86 19.82
N SER A 15 -8.66 -20.88 18.75
CA SER A 15 -8.20 -20.60 17.40
C SER A 15 -7.68 -19.16 17.36
N ILE A 16 -6.35 -19.00 17.39
CA ILE A 16 -5.69 -17.73 17.11
C ILE A 16 -5.94 -17.45 15.63
N SER A 17 -6.95 -16.64 15.34
CA SER A 17 -7.19 -16.10 14.00
C SER A 17 -6.01 -15.22 13.63
N ALA A 18 -5.10 -15.75 12.81
CA ALA A 18 -4.08 -14.95 12.14
C ALA A 18 -4.80 -13.94 11.26
N HIS A 19 -4.85 -12.69 11.71
CA HIS A 19 -5.35 -11.58 10.91
C HIS A 19 -4.32 -11.38 9.79
N ALA A 20 -4.68 -11.77 8.57
CA ALA A 20 -3.89 -11.46 7.40
C ALA A 20 -3.91 -9.94 7.22
N ILE A 21 -2.86 -9.28 7.70
CA ILE A 21 -2.61 -7.86 7.42
C ILE A 21 -2.36 -7.82 5.91
N ALA A 22 -3.30 -7.24 5.16
CA ALA A 22 -3.14 -7.01 3.73
C ALA A 22 -1.79 -6.29 3.52
N ALA A 23 -0.91 -6.89 2.73
CA ALA A 23 0.41 -6.31 2.50
C ALA A 23 0.23 -4.93 1.86
N PRO A 24 0.86 -3.87 2.40
CA PRO A 24 0.76 -2.55 1.82
C PRO A 24 1.29 -2.57 0.39
N LEU A 25 0.63 -1.84 -0.51
CA LEU A 25 1.07 -1.71 -1.89
C LEU A 25 2.53 -1.22 -1.97
N PRO A 26 3.29 -1.66 -2.99
CA PRO A 26 4.59 -1.06 -3.29
C PRO A 26 4.44 0.45 -3.56
N VAL A 27 5.28 1.28 -2.93
CA VAL A 27 5.26 2.76 -3.09
C VAL A 27 5.28 3.17 -4.56
N CYS A 28 6.07 2.49 -5.39
CA CYS A 28 6.16 2.81 -6.80
C CYS A 28 4.91 2.44 -7.62
N ALA A 29 4.04 1.55 -7.14
CA ALA A 29 2.75 1.29 -7.75
C ALA A 29 1.80 2.48 -7.52
N VAL A 30 1.75 3.00 -6.29
CA VAL A 30 0.96 4.18 -5.94
C VAL A 30 1.41 5.40 -6.74
N GLN A 31 2.73 5.64 -6.81
CA GLN A 31 3.29 6.75 -7.58
C GLN A 31 3.01 6.63 -9.08
N ALA A 32 3.06 5.42 -9.65
CA ALA A 32 2.75 5.19 -11.06
C ALA A 32 1.30 5.52 -11.40
N GLY A 33 0.34 5.12 -10.56
CA GLY A 33 -1.07 5.46 -10.75
C GLY A 33 -1.29 6.98 -10.76
N ALA A 34 -0.69 7.67 -9.79
CA ALA A 34 -0.76 9.13 -9.69
C ALA A 34 -0.08 9.85 -10.87
N GLU A 35 1.09 9.36 -11.32
CA GLU A 35 1.85 9.94 -12.43
C GLU A 35 1.02 10.03 -13.73
N PHE A 36 0.22 9.00 -14.02
CA PHE A 36 -0.58 8.94 -15.25
C PHE A 36 -2.06 9.27 -15.04
N GLY A 37 -2.48 9.63 -13.82
CA GLY A 37 -3.85 10.02 -13.51
C GLY A 37 -4.85 8.86 -13.49
N VAL A 38 -4.41 7.65 -13.14
CA VAL A 38 -5.31 6.52 -12.89
C VAL A 38 -6.03 6.76 -11.55
N PRO A 39 -7.35 6.52 -11.44
CA PRO A 39 -8.03 6.57 -10.15
C PRO A 39 -7.34 5.65 -9.12
N GLU A 40 -6.99 6.20 -7.96
CA GLU A 40 -6.15 5.56 -6.94
C GLU A 40 -6.59 4.13 -6.61
N TYR A 41 -7.84 3.97 -6.18
CA TYR A 41 -8.40 2.67 -5.83
C TYR A 41 -8.53 1.71 -7.02
N VAL A 42 -8.64 2.21 -8.26
CA VAL A 42 -8.68 1.32 -9.43
C VAL A 42 -7.31 0.70 -9.67
N PHE A 43 -6.26 1.52 -9.68
CA PHE A 43 -4.91 0.99 -9.90
C PHE A 43 -4.47 0.07 -8.75
N GLU A 44 -4.82 0.43 -7.51
CA GLU A 44 -4.59 -0.42 -6.34
C GLU A 44 -5.28 -1.78 -6.48
N ALA A 45 -6.56 -1.80 -6.84
CA ALA A 45 -7.29 -3.04 -7.05
C ALA A 45 -6.67 -3.92 -8.14
N MET A 46 -6.16 -3.31 -9.23
CA MET A 46 -5.46 -4.06 -10.28
C MET A 46 -4.16 -4.70 -9.77
N VAL A 47 -3.37 -3.96 -8.98
CA VAL A 47 -2.11 -4.47 -8.41
C VAL A 47 -2.38 -5.61 -7.44
N LEU A 48 -3.34 -5.43 -6.53
CA LEU A 48 -3.75 -6.47 -5.58
C LEU A 48 -4.26 -7.72 -6.29
N SER A 49 -5.09 -7.56 -7.34
CA SER A 49 -5.56 -8.69 -8.15
C SER A 49 -4.42 -9.50 -8.78
N GLN A 50 -3.33 -8.84 -9.19
CA GLN A 50 -2.18 -9.51 -9.81
C GLN A 50 -1.25 -10.16 -8.78
N MET A 51 -1.17 -9.59 -7.58
CA MET A 51 -0.42 -10.18 -6.46
C MET A 51 -1.08 -11.46 -5.94
N ASP A 52 -2.42 -11.48 -5.87
CA ASP A 52 -3.20 -12.65 -5.46
C ASP A 52 -3.15 -13.80 -6.48
N GLN A 53 -3.11 -13.45 -7.77
CA GLN A 53 -3.08 -14.40 -8.88
C GLN A 53 -1.90 -14.11 -9.80
N PRO A 54 -0.66 -14.36 -9.35
CA PRO A 54 0.50 -14.17 -10.20
C PRO A 54 0.28 -15.02 -11.44
N SER A 55 0.27 -14.35 -12.60
CA SER A 55 -0.14 -14.95 -13.87
C SER A 55 0.66 -16.23 -14.09
N LYS A 56 0.02 -17.39 -13.96
CA LYS A 56 0.64 -18.67 -14.34
C LYS A 56 0.96 -18.53 -15.82
N GLN A 57 2.23 -18.61 -16.19
CA GLN A 57 2.70 -18.57 -17.57
C GLN A 57 2.12 -19.76 -18.35
N THR A 58 0.87 -19.68 -18.78
CA THR A 58 0.19 -20.72 -19.56
C THR A 58 0.46 -20.47 -21.03
N GLY A 59 1.65 -20.91 -21.48
CA GLY A 59 1.92 -21.47 -22.82
C GLY A 59 1.75 -20.64 -24.10
N MET A 60 0.88 -19.63 -24.18
CA MET A 60 0.55 -18.97 -25.46
C MET A 60 0.72 -17.44 -25.47
N SER A 61 0.78 -16.77 -24.33
CA SER A 61 1.16 -15.35 -24.27
C SER A 61 2.21 -15.12 -23.19
N ARG A 62 3.40 -14.70 -23.59
CA ARG A 62 4.43 -14.26 -22.62
C ARG A 62 3.91 -12.98 -21.96
N SER A 63 3.72 -13.04 -20.65
CA SER A 63 3.39 -11.90 -19.79
C SER A 63 4.66 -11.43 -19.08
N PHE A 64 4.83 -10.13 -18.93
CA PHE A 64 6.06 -9.50 -18.44
C PHE A 64 5.82 -8.62 -17.21
N GLY A 65 6.63 -8.84 -16.18
CA GLY A 65 6.63 -8.08 -14.92
C GLY A 65 5.38 -8.27 -14.05
N GLN A 66 5.26 -7.44 -13.01
CA GLN A 66 4.24 -7.58 -11.95
C GLN A 66 2.80 -7.35 -12.43
N MET A 67 2.62 -6.50 -13.43
CA MET A 67 1.32 -6.23 -14.04
C MET A 67 0.98 -7.15 -15.21
N ALA A 68 1.84 -8.15 -15.47
CA ALA A 68 1.65 -9.17 -16.51
C ALA A 68 1.37 -8.57 -17.91
N LEU A 69 2.15 -7.57 -18.31
CA LEU A 69 1.99 -6.91 -19.61
C LEU A 69 2.20 -7.92 -20.75
N THR A 70 1.35 -7.89 -21.77
CA THR A 70 1.59 -8.67 -23.00
C THR A 70 2.77 -8.10 -23.78
N GLN A 71 3.33 -8.85 -24.73
CA GLN A 71 4.44 -8.34 -25.57
C GLN A 71 4.06 -7.05 -26.34
N LYS A 72 2.82 -6.94 -26.82
CA LYS A 72 2.31 -5.73 -27.48
C LYS A 72 2.26 -4.57 -26.50
N MET A 73 1.65 -4.78 -25.33
CA MET A 73 1.56 -3.75 -24.28
C MET A 73 2.94 -3.29 -23.86
N LEU A 74 3.87 -4.22 -23.59
CA LEU A 74 5.25 -3.93 -23.19
C LEU A 74 5.94 -3.00 -24.20
N LYS A 75 5.85 -3.32 -25.50
CA LYS A 75 6.48 -2.51 -26.56
C LYS A 75 5.86 -1.11 -26.65
N GLU A 76 4.54 -1.02 -26.61
CA GLU A 76 3.83 0.26 -26.73
C GLU A 76 4.08 1.14 -25.51
N SER A 77 3.94 0.59 -24.31
CA SER A 77 4.14 1.32 -23.08
C SER A 77 5.59 1.71 -22.84
N SER A 78 6.57 0.89 -23.25
CA SER A 78 7.98 1.26 -23.17
C SER A 78 8.30 2.50 -24.01
N MET A 79 7.68 2.64 -25.20
CA MET A 79 7.80 3.87 -26.00
C MET A 79 7.10 5.04 -25.30
N GLY A 80 5.93 4.81 -24.73
CA GLY A 80 5.14 5.81 -24.01
C GLY A 80 5.84 6.43 -22.81
N ILE A 81 6.58 5.61 -22.04
CA ILE A 81 7.33 6.06 -20.85
C ILE A 81 8.82 6.29 -21.13
N VAL A 82 9.26 6.17 -22.39
CA VAL A 82 10.65 6.33 -22.84
C VAL A 82 11.62 5.43 -22.04
N ALA A 83 11.33 4.14 -21.99
CA ALA A 83 12.13 3.12 -21.31
C ALA A 83 12.47 1.94 -22.22
N ASP A 84 13.56 1.24 -21.92
CA ASP A 84 13.92 0.00 -22.60
C ASP A 84 12.92 -1.14 -22.23
N PRO A 85 12.37 -1.90 -23.20
CA PRO A 85 11.45 -3.00 -22.93
C PRO A 85 11.96 -4.05 -21.93
N ALA A 86 13.26 -4.35 -21.93
CA ALA A 86 13.87 -5.27 -20.97
C ALA A 86 13.85 -4.71 -19.55
N VAL A 87 14.03 -3.39 -19.40
CA VAL A 87 13.89 -2.70 -18.11
C VAL A 87 12.44 -2.72 -17.65
N VAL A 88 11.47 -2.47 -18.55
CA VAL A 88 10.04 -2.55 -18.21
C VAL A 88 9.64 -3.97 -17.79
N ALA A 89 10.24 -5.00 -18.39
CA ALA A 89 9.96 -6.40 -18.05
C ALA A 89 10.62 -6.83 -16.72
N GLY A 90 11.83 -6.34 -16.43
CA GLY A 90 12.64 -6.79 -15.29
C GLY A 90 12.51 -5.93 -14.03
N ASN A 91 12.12 -4.66 -14.14
CA ASN A 91 11.98 -3.75 -13.00
C ASN A 91 10.50 -3.57 -12.62
N PRO A 92 10.09 -3.94 -11.38
CA PRO A 92 8.70 -3.79 -10.93
C PRO A 92 8.14 -2.37 -11.06
N CYS A 93 8.91 -1.35 -10.69
CA CYS A 93 8.45 0.03 -10.69
C CYS A 93 8.26 0.57 -12.10
N THR A 94 9.19 0.28 -13.01
CA THR A 94 9.03 0.61 -14.43
C THR A 94 7.84 -0.15 -15.05
N ASN A 95 7.60 -1.39 -14.62
CA ASN A 95 6.44 -2.17 -15.05
C ASN A 95 5.11 -1.53 -14.60
N TYR A 96 5.00 -1.06 -13.35
CA TYR A 96 3.83 -0.34 -12.87
C TYR A 96 3.59 0.96 -13.65
N ARG A 97 4.63 1.77 -13.88
CA ARG A 97 4.54 2.98 -14.72
C ARG A 97 4.04 2.67 -16.11
N ALA A 98 4.58 1.63 -16.73
CA ALA A 98 4.19 1.21 -18.06
C ALA A 98 2.74 0.70 -18.13
N ALA A 99 2.27 0.01 -17.09
CA ALA A 99 0.89 -0.44 -16.97
C ALA A 99 -0.10 0.73 -16.79
N ALA A 100 0.22 1.67 -15.90
CA ALA A 100 -0.57 2.87 -15.67
C ALA A 100 -0.64 3.75 -16.93
N TRP A 101 0.49 3.96 -17.61
CA TRP A 101 0.52 4.66 -18.90
C TRP A 101 -0.34 3.94 -19.94
N TRP A 102 -0.24 2.62 -20.07
CA TRP A 102 -1.01 1.87 -21.06
C TRP A 102 -2.51 1.99 -20.80
N LEU A 103 -2.91 1.85 -19.53
CA LEU A 103 -4.30 1.99 -19.12
C LEU A 103 -4.82 3.36 -19.55
N MET A 104 -4.13 4.44 -19.22
CA MET A 104 -4.62 5.80 -19.52
C MET A 104 -4.47 6.19 -20.99
N SER A 105 -3.43 5.75 -21.70
CA SER A 105 -3.24 6.07 -23.11
C SER A 105 -4.30 5.42 -24.00
N ARG A 106 -4.83 4.24 -23.62
CA ARG A 106 -5.87 3.54 -24.38
C ARG A 106 -7.29 3.81 -23.90
N SER A 107 -7.46 4.21 -22.63
CA SER A 107 -8.78 4.57 -22.07
C SER A 107 -9.24 5.95 -22.50
N VAL A 108 -8.34 6.83 -22.93
CA VAL A 108 -8.68 8.23 -23.26
C VAL A 108 -9.01 8.44 -24.75
N HIS A 109 -8.71 7.47 -25.62
CA HIS A 109 -8.66 7.77 -27.06
C HIS A 109 -9.96 7.69 -27.85
N GLU A 110 -11.02 7.01 -27.44
CA GLU A 110 -12.28 7.00 -28.21
C GLU A 110 -13.47 6.81 -27.25
N GLU A 111 -14.28 7.86 -27.09
CA GLU A 111 -15.68 7.90 -26.61
C GLU A 111 -16.06 7.26 -25.24
N ASP A 112 -15.24 6.42 -24.65
CA ASP A 112 -15.51 5.67 -23.43
C ASP A 112 -14.71 6.23 -22.25
N ARG A 113 -15.30 7.17 -21.50
CA ARG A 113 -14.76 7.66 -20.21
C ARG A 113 -14.88 6.62 -19.08
N ASP A 114 -15.26 5.38 -19.39
CA ASP A 114 -15.40 4.33 -18.39
C ASP A 114 -14.07 3.61 -18.17
N ILE A 115 -13.46 3.88 -17.02
CA ILE A 115 -12.21 3.24 -16.59
C ILE A 115 -12.30 1.71 -16.63
N TRP A 116 -13.48 1.12 -16.43
CA TRP A 116 -13.65 -0.33 -16.44
C TRP A 116 -13.56 -0.94 -17.82
N VAL A 117 -13.91 -0.19 -18.87
CA VAL A 117 -13.64 -0.57 -20.26
C VAL A 117 -12.12 -0.63 -20.47
N GLY A 118 -11.39 0.36 -19.95
CA GLY A 118 -9.92 0.38 -19.92
C GLY A 118 -9.32 -0.83 -19.21
N VAL A 119 -9.80 -1.16 -18.01
CA VAL A 119 -9.37 -2.34 -17.24
C VAL A 119 -9.67 -3.64 -17.99
N THR A 120 -10.82 -3.73 -18.66
CA THR A 120 -11.17 -4.91 -19.47
C THR A 120 -10.26 -5.04 -20.68
N ARG A 121 -10.00 -3.94 -21.40
CA ARG A 121 -9.04 -3.93 -22.51
C ARG A 121 -7.63 -4.26 -22.05
N PHE A 122 -7.24 -3.87 -20.84
CA PHE A 122 -5.94 -4.22 -20.27
C PHE A 122 -5.76 -5.74 -20.16
N TYR A 123 -6.78 -6.48 -19.72
CA TYR A 123 -6.69 -7.94 -19.55
C TYR A 123 -7.04 -8.75 -20.79
N TYR A 124 -7.93 -8.25 -21.65
CA TYR A 124 -8.55 -9.03 -22.75
C TYR A 124 -8.33 -8.42 -24.15
N GLY A 125 -7.65 -7.27 -24.25
CA GLY A 125 -7.52 -6.52 -25.49
C GLY A 125 -8.85 -5.96 -25.99
N ASP A 126 -8.95 -5.69 -27.29
CA ASP A 126 -10.16 -5.08 -27.90
C ASP A 126 -11.32 -6.07 -28.09
N SER A 127 -11.22 -7.29 -27.57
CA SER A 127 -12.29 -8.29 -27.70
C SER A 127 -13.46 -7.98 -26.76
N SER A 128 -14.68 -7.94 -27.30
CA SER A 128 -15.89 -7.92 -26.48
C SER A 128 -16.02 -9.27 -25.77
N GLN A 129 -16.01 -9.26 -24.44
CA GLN A 129 -16.19 -10.45 -23.62
C GLN A 129 -17.56 -10.37 -22.96
N ASP A 130 -18.41 -11.39 -23.14
CA ASP A 130 -19.67 -11.51 -22.39
C ASP A 130 -19.43 -11.69 -20.87
N ARG A 131 -18.22 -12.14 -20.50
CA ARG A 131 -17.75 -12.26 -19.10
C ARG A 131 -16.28 -11.88 -18.99
N ALA A 132 -15.96 -10.97 -18.08
CA ALA A 132 -14.60 -10.48 -17.87
C ALA A 132 -14.12 -10.77 -16.44
N PRO A 133 -13.86 -12.03 -16.07
CA PRO A 133 -13.62 -12.43 -14.67
C PRO A 133 -12.43 -11.72 -14.00
N LYS A 134 -11.40 -11.32 -14.76
CA LYS A 134 -10.30 -10.49 -14.20
C LYS A 134 -10.75 -9.07 -13.91
N THR A 135 -11.57 -8.48 -14.77
CA THR A 135 -12.18 -7.16 -14.51
C THR A 135 -13.12 -7.24 -13.32
N ASP A 136 -13.97 -8.27 -13.26
CA ASP A 136 -14.91 -8.48 -12.15
C ASP A 136 -14.15 -8.60 -10.82
N ARG A 137 -13.05 -9.36 -10.79
CA ARG A 137 -12.18 -9.45 -9.61
C ARG A 137 -11.61 -8.09 -9.19
N VAL A 138 -11.17 -7.26 -10.14
CA VAL A 138 -10.68 -5.90 -9.82
C VAL A 138 -11.82 -5.03 -9.28
N ARG A 139 -13.05 -5.16 -9.81
CA ARG A 139 -14.22 -4.47 -9.25
C ARG A 139 -14.53 -4.91 -7.82
N ASP A 140 -14.52 -6.21 -7.55
CA ASP A 140 -14.74 -6.74 -6.20
C ASP A 140 -13.72 -6.15 -5.19
N ILE A 141 -12.45 -6.08 -5.58
CA ILE A 141 -11.41 -5.49 -4.72
C ILE A 141 -11.63 -3.98 -4.56
N PHE A 142 -11.93 -3.28 -5.66
CA PHE A 142 -12.23 -1.84 -5.65
C PHE A 142 -13.40 -1.49 -4.73
N GLU A 143 -14.48 -2.26 -4.77
CA GLU A 143 -15.63 -2.07 -3.88
C GLU A 143 -15.25 -2.24 -2.42
N VAL A 144 -14.34 -3.16 -2.08
CA VAL A 144 -13.88 -3.34 -0.71
C VAL A 144 -13.00 -2.17 -0.23
N ILE A 145 -12.07 -1.70 -1.05
CA ILE A 145 -11.08 -0.68 -0.64
C ILE A 145 -11.57 0.76 -0.78
N SER A 146 -12.59 1.01 -1.61
CA SER A 146 -13.16 2.36 -1.79
C SER A 146 -14.21 2.71 -0.74
N LEU A 147 -14.65 1.75 0.08
CA LEU A 147 -15.58 2.03 1.16
C LEU A 147 -14.87 2.82 2.27
N PRO A 148 -15.52 3.88 2.81
CA PRO A 148 -14.97 4.56 3.97
C PRO A 148 -14.86 3.56 5.13
N PRO A 149 -13.80 3.66 5.96
CA PRO A 149 -13.66 2.79 7.12
C PRO A 149 -14.90 2.96 8.00
N THR A 150 -15.59 1.85 8.29
CA THR A 150 -16.74 1.90 9.17
C THR A 150 -16.29 2.33 10.57
N PRO A 151 -17.16 2.99 11.36
CA PRO A 151 -16.83 3.41 12.73
C PRO A 151 -16.29 2.26 13.60
N ASP A 152 -16.75 1.03 13.34
CA ASP A 152 -16.33 -0.18 14.03
C ASP A 152 -14.91 -0.64 13.65
N MET A 153 -14.39 -0.27 12.48
CA MET A 153 -12.99 -0.52 12.11
C MET A 153 -12.04 0.49 12.76
N LEU A 154 -12.49 1.74 12.95
CA LEU A 154 -11.68 2.79 13.56
C LEU A 154 -11.34 2.51 15.04
N SER A 155 -12.19 1.76 15.74
CA SER A 155 -11.94 1.35 17.13
C SER A 155 -10.87 0.24 17.24
N MET A 156 -10.73 -0.62 16.23
CA MET A 156 -9.69 -1.65 16.20
C MET A 156 -8.36 -1.16 15.62
N THR A 157 -8.38 -0.31 14.60
CA THR A 157 -7.15 0.23 13.99
C THR A 157 -6.42 1.22 14.90
N ARG A 158 -7.12 1.95 15.79
CA ARG A 158 -6.51 2.83 16.80
C ARG A 158 -5.51 2.11 17.72
N LEU A 159 -5.65 0.80 17.91
CA LEU A 159 -4.79 0.01 18.79
C LEU A 159 -3.65 -0.72 18.05
N GLN A 160 -3.66 -0.78 16.72
CA GLN A 160 -2.76 -1.69 15.97
C GLN A 160 -1.84 -1.02 14.94
N ASN A 161 -1.97 0.28 14.66
CA ASN A 161 -1.10 0.96 13.69
C ASN A 161 -0.30 2.13 14.32
N PRO A 162 0.92 1.88 14.82
CA PRO A 162 1.77 2.93 15.39
C PRO A 162 2.18 4.01 14.37
N GLN A 163 2.11 3.75 13.06
CA GLN A 163 2.46 4.75 12.04
C GLN A 163 1.38 5.82 11.87
N HIS A 164 0.11 5.49 12.07
CA HIS A 164 -1.00 6.44 11.98
C HIS A 164 -1.02 7.39 13.19
N THR A 165 -0.59 6.90 14.36
CA THR A 165 -0.37 7.71 15.57
C THR A 165 0.89 8.59 15.42
N LEU A 166 1.97 8.05 14.81
CA LEU A 166 3.18 8.81 14.47
C LEU A 166 2.87 10.03 13.59
N GLY A 167 2.10 9.86 12.52
CA GLY A 167 1.75 10.95 11.61
C GLY A 167 0.97 12.09 12.28
N ARG A 168 0.08 11.78 13.23
CA ARG A 168 -0.65 12.80 14.01
C ARG A 168 0.22 13.50 15.04
N CYS A 169 1.15 12.79 15.69
CA CYS A 169 2.09 13.43 16.60
C CYS A 169 3.04 14.37 15.84
N ILE A 170 3.57 13.93 14.69
CA ILE A 170 4.51 14.73 13.87
C ILE A 170 3.85 16.01 13.33
N ALA A 171 2.58 15.92 12.89
CA ALA A 171 1.84 17.09 12.41
C ALA A 171 1.53 18.12 13.51
N LYS A 172 1.34 17.69 14.77
CA LYS A 172 1.01 18.60 15.89
C LYS A 172 2.22 19.16 16.63
N THR A 173 3.37 18.46 16.64
CA THR A 173 4.59 18.95 17.33
C THR A 173 5.34 20.03 16.57
N GLY A 174 4.99 20.30 15.31
CA GLY A 174 5.78 21.19 14.44
C GLY A 174 7.17 20.62 14.09
N ALA A 175 7.48 19.40 14.51
CA ALA A 175 8.79 18.78 14.35
C ALA A 175 9.16 18.56 12.87
N LEU A 176 8.19 18.50 11.96
CA LEU A 176 8.43 18.46 10.52
C LEU A 176 9.30 19.62 10.01
N ALA A 177 9.09 20.84 10.53
CA ALA A 177 9.84 22.01 10.07
C ALA A 177 11.32 21.97 10.49
N GLU A 178 11.63 21.41 11.66
CA GLU A 178 13.02 21.20 12.09
C GLU A 178 13.65 19.94 11.49
N ILE A 179 12.86 18.89 11.22
CA ILE A 179 13.33 17.68 10.52
C ILE A 179 13.68 18.01 9.06
N GLU A 180 12.88 18.81 8.35
CA GLU A 180 13.21 19.26 6.99
C GLU A 180 14.42 20.22 6.98
N ALA A 181 14.53 21.12 7.97
CA ALA A 181 15.70 22.01 8.09
C ALA A 181 17.00 21.26 8.45
N ALA A 182 16.91 20.19 9.24
CA ALA A 182 18.04 19.32 9.56
C ALA A 182 18.43 18.41 8.37
N GLN A 183 17.45 17.91 7.60
CA GLN A 183 17.70 17.15 6.37
C GLN A 183 18.40 17.99 5.29
N TYR A 184 18.14 19.30 5.25
CA TYR A 184 18.81 20.20 4.30
C TYR A 184 20.24 20.62 4.69
N SER A 185 20.72 20.31 5.90
CA SER A 185 22.03 20.76 6.36
C SER A 185 23.01 19.67 6.82
N VAL A 186 22.61 18.39 6.94
CA VAL A 186 23.52 17.35 7.44
C VAL A 186 23.34 16.00 6.73
N SER A 187 24.35 15.63 5.94
CA SER A 187 24.61 14.24 5.52
C SER A 187 25.11 13.43 6.72
N MET A 188 24.22 13.02 7.64
CA MET A 188 24.57 12.07 8.70
C MET A 188 23.42 11.11 9.02
N ALA A 189 23.77 9.83 9.12
CA ALA A 189 22.90 8.76 9.57
C ALA A 189 22.57 8.93 11.06
N GLY A 190 21.44 9.56 11.38
CA GLY A 190 20.89 9.61 12.73
C GLY A 190 19.86 8.51 12.97
N ALA A 191 19.85 7.93 14.16
CA ALA A 191 18.79 7.01 14.60
C ALA A 191 17.71 7.82 15.34
N LEU A 192 16.45 7.68 14.91
CA LEU A 192 15.30 8.28 15.58
C LEU A 192 14.64 7.25 16.50
N ASP A 193 14.58 7.54 17.79
CA ASP A 193 13.90 6.69 18.77
C ASP A 193 12.67 7.44 19.30
N VAL A 194 11.48 6.93 19.01
CA VAL A 194 10.19 7.56 19.37
C VAL A 194 9.55 6.72 20.46
N GLN A 195 9.48 7.26 21.67
CA GLN A 195 8.83 6.61 22.81
C GLN A 195 7.47 7.25 23.10
N PHE A 196 6.45 6.40 23.18
CA PHE A 196 5.09 6.80 23.53
C PHE A 196 4.81 6.43 24.99
N GLU A 197 4.46 7.41 25.83
CA GLU A 197 4.00 7.17 27.20
C GLU A 197 2.49 7.33 27.30
N SER A 198 1.91 6.50 28.16
CA SER A 198 0.49 6.12 28.30
C SER A 198 -0.55 7.25 28.30
N GLU A 199 -1.73 6.91 27.77
CA GLU A 199 -3.01 7.63 27.91
C GLU A 199 -3.45 7.74 29.38
N GLU A 200 -3.61 8.96 29.87
CA GLU A 200 -4.64 9.27 30.87
C GLU A 200 -5.80 9.96 30.14
N LEU A 201 -6.98 9.35 30.21
CA LEU A 201 -8.31 9.87 29.84
C LEU A 201 -8.31 11.14 28.97
N GLY A 202 -8.19 10.95 27.65
CA GLY A 202 -8.44 11.98 26.64
C GLY A 202 -7.27 12.91 26.30
N LYS A 203 -6.07 12.64 26.83
CA LYS A 203 -4.84 13.37 26.45
C LYS A 203 -3.78 12.37 25.96
N VAL A 204 -3.32 12.58 24.73
CA VAL A 204 -2.19 11.83 24.17
C VAL A 204 -0.95 12.70 24.33
N SER A 205 -0.01 12.27 25.18
CA SER A 205 1.32 12.90 25.27
C SER A 205 2.26 12.19 24.29
N CYS A 206 2.78 12.93 23.31
CA CYS A 206 3.80 12.43 22.40
C CYS A 206 5.16 12.98 22.85
N SER A 207 6.16 12.11 23.04
CA SER A 207 7.56 12.54 23.18
C SER A 207 8.40 11.95 22.03
N ALA A 208 9.25 12.76 21.41
CA ALA A 208 10.20 12.33 20.40
C ALA A 208 11.60 12.70 20.87
N THR A 209 12.51 11.73 20.90
CA THR A 209 13.90 11.98 21.28
C THR A 209 14.81 11.74 20.08
N PHE A 210 15.51 12.79 19.67
CA PHE A 210 16.46 12.77 18.57
C PHE A 210 17.86 12.59 19.16
N ARG A 211 18.60 11.61 18.66
CA ARG A 211 20.01 11.42 18.99
C ARG A 211 20.84 11.53 17.72
N THR A 212 21.76 12.48 17.68
CA THR A 212 22.78 12.50 16.63
C THR A 212 23.81 11.43 16.95
N VAL A 213 24.05 10.49 16.03
CA VAL A 213 25.14 9.52 16.17
C VAL A 213 26.17 9.85 15.10
N SER A 214 27.42 10.07 15.52
CA SER A 214 28.51 10.32 14.59
C SER A 214 28.88 9.04 13.81
N ALA A 215 29.61 9.17 12.71
CA ALA A 215 30.05 8.02 11.91
C ALA A 215 30.96 7.04 12.70
N SER A 216 31.59 7.49 13.80
CA SER A 216 32.38 6.64 14.71
C SER A 216 31.53 5.91 15.76
N GLY A 217 30.21 6.12 15.77
CA GLY A 217 29.29 5.52 16.74
C GLY A 217 29.18 6.27 18.07
N GLU A 218 29.87 7.42 18.23
CA GLU A 218 29.70 8.25 19.42
C GLU A 218 28.34 8.96 19.39
N VAL A 219 27.57 8.77 20.45
CA VAL A 219 26.27 9.43 20.65
C VAL A 219 26.52 10.89 21.02
N GLY A 220 26.14 11.79 20.13
CA GLY A 220 26.24 13.24 20.29
C GLY A 220 25.05 13.82 21.05
N LYS A 221 24.64 15.04 20.68
CA LYS A 221 23.56 15.76 21.37
C LYS A 221 22.24 15.00 21.26
N THR A 222 21.54 14.95 22.39
CA THR A 222 20.18 14.41 22.50
C THR A 222 19.21 15.57 22.68
N SER A 223 18.22 15.67 21.80
CA SER A 223 17.14 16.65 21.90
C SER A 223 15.82 15.91 22.10
N THR A 224 15.07 16.26 23.14
CA THR A 224 13.74 15.69 23.40
C THR A 224 12.67 16.75 23.20
N TYR A 225 11.65 16.40 22.43
CA TYR A 225 10.48 17.24 22.15
C TYR A 225 9.25 16.52 22.68
N SER A 226 8.46 17.21 23.50
CA SER A 226 7.20 16.68 24.01
C SER A 226 6.04 17.58 23.61
N ALA A 227 4.93 16.99 23.17
CA ALA A 227 3.68 17.69 22.91
C ALA A 227 2.50 16.92 23.49
N VAL A 228 1.53 17.64 24.03
CA VAL A 228 0.28 17.06 24.53
C VAL A 228 -0.84 17.41 23.57
N ALA A 229 -1.47 16.39 23.00
CA ALA A 229 -2.67 16.54 22.20
C ALA A 229 -3.90 16.30 23.07
N THR A 230 -4.69 17.36 23.30
CA THR A 230 -6.09 17.26 23.73
C THR A 230 -6.97 17.16 22.49
N GLU A 231 -8.00 16.29 22.54
CA GLU A 231 -9.13 16.34 21.59
C GLU A 231 -9.93 17.63 21.76
#